data_AF-A0A1M5TPR9-F1
#
_entry.id   AF-A0A1M5TPR9-F1
#
_cell.length_a   1.000
_cell.length_b   1.000
_cell.length_c   1.000
_cell.angle_alpha   90.00
_cell.angle_beta   90.00
_cell.angle_gamma   90.00
#
_symmetry.space_group_name_H-M   'P 1'
#
loop_
_entity.id
_entity.type
_entity.pdbx_description
1 polymer ?
#
loop_
_entity_poly.entity_id
_entity_poly.type
_entity_poly.pdbx_seq_one_letter_code
_entity_poly.pdbx_strand_id
1 'polypeptide(L)'
;MGRKSKFTTNEKLEYVLRCINGEDSINHTAKLIGVNRSTLSNWIRNYQSLGINGLNTTSKNTSYSEKIKNMSVRDYLDGKGSLDD
;
A
#
# COMPACT_ATOMS: atom_id res chain seq x y z
N MET A 1 0.36 19.69 -18.38
CA MET A 1 -0.94 19.46 -17.73
C MET A 1 -0.73 18.61 -16.48
N GLY A 2 -1.08 19.15 -15.30
CA GLY A 2 -0.89 18.46 -14.02
C GLY A 2 -1.75 17.21 -13.95
N ARG A 3 -1.14 16.06 -13.67
CA ARG A 3 -1.84 14.81 -13.35
C ARG A 3 -2.58 15.03 -12.03
N LYS A 4 -3.83 15.50 -12.09
CA LYS A 4 -4.70 15.48 -10.92
C LYS A 4 -4.88 14.02 -10.52
N SER A 5 -4.54 13.68 -9.28
CA SER A 5 -4.89 12.38 -8.71
C SER A 5 -6.39 12.19 -8.92
N LYS A 6 -6.79 11.10 -9.58
CA LYS A 6 -8.20 10.82 -9.92
C LYS A 6 -9.13 10.76 -8.70
N PHE A 7 -8.56 10.64 -7.49
CA PHE A 7 -9.29 10.54 -6.23
C PHE A 7 -8.58 11.36 -5.15
N THR A 8 -9.36 12.16 -4.43
CA THR A 8 -8.90 12.86 -3.22
C THR A 8 -8.74 11.90 -2.04
N THR A 9 -7.98 12.29 -1.01
CA THR A 9 -7.78 11.49 0.21
C THR A 9 -9.11 11.17 0.89
N ASN A 10 -10.06 12.10 0.87
CA ASN A 10 -11.38 11.93 1.46
C ASN A 10 -12.22 10.90 0.69
N GLU A 11 -12.23 10.95 -0.64
CA GLU A 11 -12.92 9.93 -1.46
C GLU A 11 -12.35 8.53 -1.19
N LYS A 12 -11.02 8.39 -1.14
CA LYS A 12 -10.39 7.10 -0.80
C LYS A 12 -10.80 6.59 0.57
N LEU A 13 -10.92 7.49 1.54
CA LEU A 13 -11.33 7.15 2.90
C LEU A 13 -12.76 6.63 2.93
N GLU A 14 -13.68 7.28 2.21
CA GLU A 14 -15.07 6.83 2.11
C GLU A 14 -15.15 5.39 1.59
N TYR A 15 -14.46 5.09 0.48
CA TYR A 15 -14.44 3.74 -0.10
C TYR A 15 -13.82 2.69 0.83
N VAL A 16 -12.76 3.07 1.55
CA VAL A 16 -12.08 2.19 2.51
C VAL A 16 -12.98 1.90 3.72
N LEU A 17 -13.63 2.91 4.27
CA LEU A 17 -14.57 2.75 5.39
C LEU A 17 -15.75 1.87 5.00
N ARG A 18 -16.33 2.07 3.81
CA ARG A 18 -17.43 1.24 3.29
C ARG A 18 -17.05 -0.24 3.20
N CYS A 19 -15.82 -0.52 2.76
CA CYS A 19 -15.28 -1.88 2.73
C CYS A 19 -15.02 -2.46 4.13
N ILE A 20 -14.55 -1.64 5.09
CA ILE A 20 -14.26 -2.08 6.46
C ILE A 20 -15.56 -2.34 7.24
N ASN A 21 -16.58 -1.48 7.06
CA ASN A 21 -17.90 -1.65 7.65
C ASN A 21 -18.66 -2.87 7.08
N GLY A 22 -18.16 -3.46 5.98
CA GLY A 22 -18.85 -4.56 5.30
C GLY A 22 -20.07 -4.11 4.48
N GLU A 23 -20.23 -2.81 4.25
CA GLU A 23 -21.30 -2.26 3.40
C GLU A 23 -21.07 -2.61 1.92
N ASP A 24 -19.80 -2.67 1.51
CA ASP A 24 -19.42 -3.10 0.17
C ASP A 24 -18.27 -4.12 0.20
N SER A 25 -18.24 -4.97 -0.82
CA SER A 25 -17.09 -5.85 -1.07
C SER A 25 -15.97 -5.09 -1.75
N ILE A 26 -14.72 -5.35 -1.35
CA ILE A 26 -13.50 -4.80 -1.97
C ILE A 26 -13.53 -4.93 -3.50
N ASN A 27 -13.99 -6.07 -4.02
CA ASN A 27 -14.08 -6.30 -5.46
C ASN A 27 -15.15 -5.42 -6.15
N HIS A 28 -16.27 -5.17 -5.46
CA HIS A 28 -17.34 -4.31 -5.96
C HIS A 28 -16.87 -2.86 -6.00
N THR A 29 -16.40 -2.34 -4.87
CA THR A 29 -15.92 -0.95 -4.77
C THR A 29 -14.76 -0.71 -5.72
N ALA A 30 -13.82 -1.65 -5.85
CA ALA A 30 -12.70 -1.53 -6.77
C ALA A 30 -13.17 -1.39 -8.24
N LYS A 31 -14.14 -2.20 -8.67
CA LYS A 31 -14.75 -2.08 -10.01
C LYS A 31 -15.51 -0.76 -10.17
N LEU A 32 -16.26 -0.34 -9.16
CA LEU A 32 -17.07 0.88 -9.17
C LEU A 32 -16.22 2.13 -9.38
N ILE A 33 -15.07 2.20 -8.70
CA ILE A 33 -14.12 3.31 -8.83
C ILE A 33 -13.05 3.07 -9.91
N GLY A 34 -13.10 1.93 -10.61
CA GLY A 34 -12.15 1.58 -11.68
C GLY A 34 -10.71 1.39 -11.21
N VAL A 35 -10.50 0.96 -9.96
CA VAL A 35 -9.17 0.56 -9.45
C VAL A 35 -9.05 -0.95 -9.36
N ASN A 36 -7.81 -1.44 -9.20
CA ASN A 36 -7.59 -2.85 -8.99
C ASN A 36 -7.90 -3.25 -7.54
N ARG A 37 -8.39 -4.48 -7.31
CA ARG A 37 -8.67 -5.01 -5.96
C ARG A 37 -7.46 -4.88 -5.03
N SER A 38 -6.26 -5.08 -5.57
CA SER A 38 -5.00 -4.99 -4.83
C SER A 38 -4.72 -3.56 -4.38
N THR A 39 -5.09 -2.57 -5.20
CA THR A 39 -4.95 -1.14 -4.85
C THR A 39 -5.84 -0.79 -3.68
N LEU A 40 -7.12 -1.20 -3.71
CA LEU A 40 -8.06 -0.94 -2.64
C LEU A 40 -7.69 -1.70 -1.35
N SER A 41 -7.24 -2.95 -1.46
CA SER A 41 -6.70 -3.70 -0.32
C SER A 41 -5.49 -3.01 0.32
N ASN A 42 -4.60 -2.43 -0.51
CA ASN A 42 -3.47 -1.67 0.01
C ASN A 42 -3.92 -0.38 0.72
N TRP A 43 -4.97 0.28 0.23
CA TRP A 43 -5.56 1.45 0.92
C TRP A 43 -6.11 1.06 2.29
N ILE A 44 -6.83 -0.06 2.39
CA ILE A 44 -7.35 -0.56 3.67
C ILE A 44 -6.20 -0.86 4.65
N ARG A 45 -5.16 -1.57 4.20
CA ARG A 45 -3.97 -1.86 5.04
C ARG A 45 -3.26 -0.60 5.49
N ASN A 46 -3.04 0.36 4.59
CA ASN A 46 -2.42 1.63 4.91
C ASN A 46 -3.28 2.43 5.89
N TYR A 47 -4.60 2.39 5.75
CA TYR A 47 -5.52 3.04 6.67
C TYR A 47 -5.50 2.39 8.06
N GLN A 48 -5.48 1.06 8.15
CA GLN A 48 -5.36 0.35 9.42
C GLN A 48 -4.03 0.62 10.14
N SER A 49 -2.94 0.80 9.39
CA SER A 49 -1.61 1.04 9.97
C SER A 49 -1.28 2.51 10.25
N LEU A 50 -1.71 3.42 9.39
CA LEU A 50 -1.29 4.85 9.40
C LEU A 50 -2.49 5.81 9.45
N GLY A 51 -3.71 5.31 9.47
CA GLY A 51 -4.93 6.10 9.38
C GLY A 51 -5.04 6.86 8.04
N ILE A 52 -5.63 8.04 8.08
CA ILE A 52 -5.79 8.95 6.93
C ILE A 52 -4.46 9.24 6.21
N ASN A 53 -3.36 9.31 6.97
CA ASN A 53 -2.03 9.59 6.42
C ASN A 53 -1.57 8.49 5.44
N GLY A 54 -1.99 7.24 5.65
CA GLY A 54 -1.71 6.11 4.77
C GLY A 54 -2.42 6.19 3.40
N LEU A 55 -3.56 6.88 3.33
CA LEU A 55 -4.28 7.09 2.07
C LEU A 55 -3.65 8.23 1.25
N ASN A 56 -3.05 9.21 1.93
CA ASN A 56 -2.34 10.32 1.31
C ASN A 56 -1.00 9.88 0.67
N THR A 57 -0.28 8.95 1.30
CA THR A 57 1.02 8.47 0.78
C THR A 57 0.91 7.67 -0.53
N THR A 58 -0.27 7.10 -0.83
CA THR A 58 -0.45 6.28 -2.04
C THR A 58 -0.25 7.09 -3.33
N SER A 59 -0.48 8.42 -3.33
CA SER A 59 -0.15 9.25 -4.50
C SER A 59 1.36 9.35 -4.78
N LYS A 60 2.20 9.02 -3.79
CA LYS A 60 3.66 8.99 -3.91
C LYS A 60 4.21 7.58 -4.14
N ASN A 61 3.37 6.58 -4.43
CA ASN A 61 3.85 5.23 -4.78
C ASN A 61 4.67 5.18 -6.09
N THR A 62 4.83 6.29 -6.82
CA THR A 62 5.88 6.40 -7.84
C THR A 62 7.29 6.47 -7.21
N SER A 63 7.45 7.00 -5.99
CA SER A 63 8.73 7.01 -5.26
C SER A 63 8.92 5.85 -4.28
N TYR A 64 7.87 5.07 -3.96
CA TYR A 64 8.06 3.80 -3.23
C TYR A 64 8.75 2.73 -4.10
N SER A 65 8.80 2.93 -5.42
CA SER A 65 9.58 2.11 -6.35
C SER A 65 11.10 2.38 -6.30
N GLU A 66 11.55 3.43 -5.59
CA GLU A 66 12.97 3.79 -5.55
C GLU A 66 13.64 3.37 -4.23
N LYS A 67 12.87 3.29 -3.12
CA LYS A 67 13.43 3.03 -1.78
C LYS A 67 13.48 1.56 -1.37
N ILE A 68 12.76 0.65 -2.04
CA ILE A 68 12.83 -0.81 -1.79
C ILE A 68 13.70 -1.50 -2.86
N LYS A 69 14.83 -0.89 -3.22
CA LYS A 69 15.85 -1.51 -4.06
C LYS A 69 17.25 -1.49 -3.44
N ASN A 70 17.37 -1.33 -2.12
CA ASN A 70 18.67 -1.31 -1.42
C ASN A 70 18.77 -2.21 -0.18
N MET A 71 17.83 -3.16 0.01
CA MET A 71 17.94 -4.20 1.05
C MET A 71 17.61 -5.57 0.46
N SER A 72 18.25 -5.91 -0.66
CA SER A 72 18.39 -7.30 -1.08
C SER A 72 19.88 -7.61 -1.12
N VAL A 73 20.28 -8.53 -0.25
CA VAL A 73 21.62 -9.15 -0.13
C VAL A 73 22.74 -8.27 0.43
N ARG A 74 22.56 -7.79 1.67
CA ARG A 74 23.67 -7.68 2.63
C ARG A 74 23.45 -8.67 3.77
N ASP A 75 23.37 -9.94 3.40
CA ASP A 75 23.59 -11.07 4.29
C ASP A 75 23.96 -12.27 3.41
N TYR A 76 25.01 -12.09 2.62
CA TYR A 76 25.71 -13.23 2.05
C TYR A 76 26.94 -13.41 2.94
N LEU A 77 26.76 -14.23 3.98
CA LEU A 77 27.81 -15.06 4.58
C LEU A 77 29.00 -14.31 5.19
N ASP A 78 28.74 -13.36 6.10
CA ASP A 78 29.70 -13.11 7.20
C ASP A 78 29.30 -13.97 8.40
N GLY A 79 29.97 -15.11 8.54
CA GLY A 79 29.69 -16.10 9.56
C GLY A 79 30.53 -17.35 9.37
N LYS A 80 31.82 -17.16 9.12
CA LYS A 80 32.83 -18.22 9.12
C LYS A 80 32.76 -18.98 10.45
N GLY A 81 32.50 -20.28 10.33
CA GLY A 81 33.05 -21.38 11.13
C GLY A 81 33.18 -21.17 12.65
N SER A 82 32.18 -21.63 13.38
CA SER A 82 32.42 -22.18 14.73
C SER A 82 32.69 -23.68 14.57
N LEU A 83 33.95 -24.04 14.77
CA LEU A 83 34.43 -25.38 15.16
C LEU A 83 33.99 -25.65 16.60
N ASP A 84 33.24 -26.74 16.81
CA ASP A 84 33.11 -27.62 18.00
C ASP A 84 31.90 -28.54 17.68
N ASP A 85 31.92 -29.86 17.54
CA ASP A 85 32.66 -30.98 18.17
C ASP A 85 32.89 -32.09 17.12
#